data_AF-A0A929REI9-F1
#
_entry.id   AF-A0A929REI9-F1
#
_cell.length_a   1.000
_cell.length_b   1.000
_cell.length_c   1.000
_cell.angle_alpha   90.00
_cell.angle_beta   90.00
_cell.angle_gamma   90.00
#
_symmetry.space_group_name_H-M   'P 1'
#
loop_
_entity.id
_entity.type
_entity.pdbx_description
1 polymer ?
#
loop_
_entity_poly.entity_id
_entity_poly.type
_entity_poly.pdbx_seq_one_letter_code
_entity_poly.pdbx_strand_id
1 'polypeptide(L)'
;GARYLAWGDGRRWVGARVWQVEDPGCNACAWGDVFVHPHERDARAGGMLVRLSAPWEGPIRARRLVSMGPGPFGYSDISGRGDEVVVVFERDRGLWEASFLPGRR
;
A
#
# COMPACT_ATOMS: atom_id res chain seq x y z
N GLY A 1 -8.92 -4.83 -8.27
CA GLY A 1 -9.19 -5.71 -7.12
C GLY A 1 -9.92 -4.95 -6.04
N ALA A 2 -10.07 -5.58 -4.87
CA ALA A 2 -10.63 -4.92 -3.69
C ALA A 2 -9.80 -5.26 -2.46
N ARG A 3 -9.70 -4.32 -1.53
CA ARG A 3 -9.06 -4.52 -0.22
C ARG A 3 -10.10 -4.43 0.87
N TYR A 4 -9.88 -5.20 1.92
CA TYR A 4 -10.71 -5.20 3.11
C TYR A 4 -9.93 -4.52 4.24
N LEU A 5 -10.49 -3.45 4.80
CA LEU A 5 -9.90 -2.74 5.92
C LEU A 5 -10.88 -2.78 7.09
N ALA A 6 -10.38 -3.24 8.23
CA ALA A 6 -11.08 -3.24 9.51
C ALA A 6 -10.12 -2.71 10.58
N TRP A 7 -10.67 -2.28 11.72
CA TRP A 7 -9.89 -1.81 12.85
C TRP A 7 -10.38 -2.45 14.14
N GLY A 8 -9.51 -2.49 15.15
CA GLY A 8 -9.77 -3.24 16.37
C GLY A 8 -8.61 -3.25 17.35
N ASP A 9 -8.76 -4.03 18.41
CA ASP A 9 -7.77 -4.24 19.48
C ASP A 9 -6.99 -5.56 19.33
N GLY A 10 -7.14 -6.24 18.19
CA GLY A 10 -6.57 -7.57 17.93
C GLY A 10 -7.41 -8.74 18.47
N ARG A 11 -8.46 -8.48 19.26
CA ARG A 11 -9.42 -9.51 19.75
C ARG A 11 -10.81 -9.32 19.15
N ARG A 12 -11.17 -8.07 18.86
CA ARG A 12 -12.42 -7.66 18.22
C ARG A 12 -12.11 -6.73 17.06
N TRP A 13 -12.90 -6.87 16.00
CA TRP A 13 -12.79 -6.08 14.79
C TRP A 13 -14.13 -5.44 14.49
N VAL A 14 -14.12 -4.18 14.06
CA VAL A 14 -15.32 -3.44 13.71
C VAL A 14 -15.15 -2.72 12.38
N GLY A 15 -16.29 -2.32 11.81
CA GLY A 15 -16.33 -1.31 10.77
C GLY A 15 -15.72 -1.71 9.44
N ALA A 16 -15.48 -3.00 9.21
CA ALA A 16 -15.19 -3.64 7.94
C ALA A 16 -15.68 -2.85 6.71
N ARG A 17 -14.73 -2.39 5.89
CA ARG A 17 -14.99 -1.74 4.60
C ARG A 17 -14.24 -2.46 3.50
N VAL A 18 -14.96 -2.77 2.43
CA VAL A 18 -14.35 -3.16 1.16
C VAL A 18 -14.16 -1.90 0.34
N TRP A 19 -12.95 -1.69 -0.16
CA TRP A 19 -12.59 -0.56 -1.02
C TRP A 19 -12.00 -1.07 -2.33
N GLN A 20 -12.52 -0.53 -3.44
CA GLN A 20 -12.08 -0.85 -4.80
C GLN A 20 -10.76 -0.14 -5.10
N VAL A 21 -9.77 -0.90 -5.55
CA VAL A 21 -8.42 -0.39 -5.81
C VAL A 21 -7.84 -1.01 -7.07
N GLU A 22 -6.97 -0.27 -7.75
CA GLU A 22 -6.11 -0.77 -8.83
C GLU A 22 -5.13 -1.78 -8.24
N ASP A 23 -5.53 -3.04 -8.09
CA ASP A 23 -4.71 -4.07 -7.46
C ASP A 23 -5.16 -5.44 -7.97
N PRO A 24 -4.24 -6.39 -8.22
CA PRO A 24 -4.59 -7.68 -8.81
C PRO A 24 -4.97 -8.75 -7.77
N GLY A 25 -5.14 -8.37 -6.50
CA GLY A 25 -5.30 -9.29 -5.38
C GLY A 25 -3.96 -9.84 -4.87
N CYS A 26 -2.87 -9.09 -5.02
CA CYS A 26 -1.55 -9.50 -4.52
C CYS A 26 -1.42 -9.28 -3.00
N ASN A 27 -0.27 -9.59 -2.42
CA ASN A 27 0.10 -9.01 -1.13
C ASN A 27 0.18 -7.47 -1.23
N ALA A 28 -0.04 -6.81 -0.10
CA ALA A 28 0.17 -5.40 0.12
C ALA A 28 0.48 -5.20 1.61
N CYS A 29 1.17 -4.12 1.94
CA CYS A 29 1.58 -3.86 3.31
C CYS A 29 1.24 -2.43 3.74
N ALA A 30 0.96 -2.25 5.03
CA ALA A 30 0.63 -0.95 5.62
C ALA A 30 1.60 -0.63 6.77
N TRP A 31 2.04 0.62 6.84
CA TRP A 31 2.76 1.19 7.98
C TRP A 31 2.06 2.49 8.39
N GLY A 32 1.34 2.44 9.52
CA GLY A 32 0.46 3.54 9.92
C GLY A 32 -0.64 3.81 8.89
N ASP A 33 -0.70 5.03 8.35
CA ASP A 33 -1.64 5.42 7.29
C ASP A 33 -1.06 5.25 5.87
N VAL A 34 0.18 4.79 5.75
CA VAL A 34 0.85 4.55 4.47
C VAL A 34 0.63 3.10 4.05
N PHE A 35 0.33 2.89 2.77
CA PHE A 35 0.02 1.59 2.18
C PHE A 35 0.77 1.42 0.87
N VAL A 36 1.45 0.27 0.71
CA VAL A 36 2.14 -0.12 -0.51
C VAL A 36 1.46 -1.31 -1.15
N HIS A 37 1.23 -1.23 -2.46
CA HIS A 37 0.60 -2.29 -3.23
C HIS A 37 0.95 -2.21 -4.73
N PRO A 38 0.79 -3.30 -5.51
CA PRO A 38 0.78 -3.22 -6.96
C PRO A 38 -0.42 -2.39 -7.44
N HIS A 39 -0.22 -1.42 -8.33
CA HIS A 39 -1.23 -0.44 -8.74
C HIS A 39 -1.89 -0.75 -10.10
N GLU A 40 -2.06 -2.03 -10.43
CA GLU A 40 -2.69 -2.49 -11.67
C GLU A 40 -3.71 -3.60 -11.38
N ARG A 41 -4.86 -3.61 -12.08
CA ARG A 41 -5.92 -4.59 -11.78
C ARG A 41 -5.61 -6.00 -12.27
N ASP A 42 -4.86 -6.12 -13.35
CA ASP A 42 -4.74 -7.38 -14.09
C ASP A 42 -3.32 -7.97 -14.01
N ALA A 43 -2.40 -7.29 -13.33
CA ALA A 43 -1.01 -7.70 -13.21
C ALA A 43 -0.38 -7.26 -11.88
N ARG A 44 0.60 -8.03 -11.41
CA ARG A 44 1.51 -7.65 -10.32
C ARG A 44 2.53 -6.64 -10.85
N ALA A 45 2.10 -5.39 -11.00
CA ALA A 45 2.87 -4.33 -11.63
C ALA A 45 2.52 -2.94 -11.09
N GLY A 46 3.38 -1.97 -11.42
CA GLY A 46 3.13 -0.56 -11.16
C GLY A 46 3.08 -0.19 -9.68
N GLY A 47 4.03 -0.63 -8.87
CA GLY A 47 4.05 -0.38 -7.42
C GLY A 47 3.75 1.08 -7.04
N MET A 48 2.90 1.26 -6.03
CA MET A 48 2.46 2.58 -5.59
C MET A 48 2.45 2.66 -4.07
N LEU A 49 2.99 3.77 -3.57
CA LEU A 49 2.81 4.21 -2.20
C LEU A 49 1.60 5.15 -2.13
N VAL A 50 0.63 4.85 -1.28
CA VAL A 50 -0.56 5.69 -1.04
C VAL A 50 -0.72 6.01 0.43
N ARG A 51 -1.39 7.12 0.74
CA ARG A 51 -1.91 7.44 2.08
C ARG A 51 -3.40 7.12 2.15
N LEU A 52 -3.79 6.30 3.11
CA LEU A 52 -5.17 5.95 3.38
C LEU A 52 -5.81 6.95 4.35
N SER A 53 -7.09 7.27 4.14
CA SER A 53 -7.89 7.91 5.19
C SER A 53 -8.20 6.91 6.30
N ALA A 54 -8.47 7.42 7.50
CA ALA A 54 -8.87 6.57 8.60
C ALA A 54 -10.21 5.86 8.30
N PRO A 55 -10.34 4.56 8.60
CA PRO A 55 -11.50 3.79 8.17
C PRO A 55 -12.80 4.12 8.92
N TRP A 56 -12.71 4.80 10.07
CA TRP A 56 -13.86 5.29 10.83
C TRP A 56 -14.42 6.63 10.33
N GLU A 57 -13.76 7.31 9.39
CA GLU A 57 -14.20 8.60 8.85
C GLU A 57 -15.21 8.47 7.69
N GLY A 58 -15.47 7.25 7.20
CA GLY A 58 -16.38 7.00 6.09
C GLY A 58 -15.77 6.08 5.02
N PRO A 59 -16.10 6.28 3.72
CA PRO A 59 -15.46 5.56 2.63
C PRO A 59 -13.94 5.73 2.63
N ILE A 60 -13.21 4.65 2.36
CA ILE A 60 -11.75 4.67 2.32
C ILE A 60 -11.30 5.47 1.10
N ARG A 61 -10.44 6.47 1.35
CA ARG A 61 -9.79 7.28 0.32
C ARG A 61 -8.30 6.94 0.30
N ALA A 62 -7.73 6.78 -0.88
CA ALA A 62 -6.29 6.57 -1.06
C ALA A 62 -5.71 7.71 -1.89
N ARG A 63 -4.80 8.49 -1.30
CA ARG A 63 -4.06 9.54 -1.98
C ARG A 63 -2.71 8.99 -2.43
N ARG A 64 -2.44 9.03 -3.74
CA ARG A 64 -1.13 8.65 -4.29
C ARG A 64 -0.03 9.53 -3.71
N LEU A 65 1.07 8.91 -3.30
CA LEU A 65 2.25 9.58 -2.77
C LEU A 65 3.40 9.47 -3.77
N VAL A 66 3.81 8.24 -4.08
CA VAL A 66 4.98 7.97 -4.93
C VAL A 66 4.74 6.73 -5.78
N SER A 67 5.10 6.81 -7.06
CA SER A 67 5.14 5.67 -7.98
C SER A 67 6.53 5.03 -7.97
N MET A 68 6.59 3.69 -7.94
CA MET A 68 7.82 2.90 -8.10
C MET A 68 8.11 2.57 -9.58
N GLY A 69 7.47 3.31 -10.49
CA GLY A 69 7.62 3.17 -11.92
C GLY A 69 6.83 2.01 -12.53
N PRO A 70 6.81 1.93 -13.87
CA PRO A 70 6.18 0.83 -14.59
C PRO A 70 6.94 -0.49 -14.39
N GLY A 71 6.27 -1.59 -14.73
CA GLY A 71 6.86 -2.92 -14.74
C GLY A 71 6.54 -3.75 -13.50
N PRO A 72 7.14 -4.95 -13.39
CA PRO A 72 6.80 -5.92 -12.35
C PRO A 72 6.91 -5.34 -10.94
N PHE A 73 5.92 -5.67 -10.12
CA PHE A 73 5.86 -5.31 -8.71
C PHE A 73 5.02 -6.36 -7.97
N GLY A 74 5.70 -7.28 -7.30
CA GLY A 74 5.08 -8.42 -6.60
C GLY A 74 4.79 -8.12 -5.14
N TYR A 75 5.12 -9.08 -4.27
CA TYR A 75 5.02 -8.89 -2.83
C TYR A 75 5.93 -7.74 -2.39
N SER A 76 5.50 -7.05 -1.33
CA SER A 76 6.26 -5.92 -0.80
C SER A 76 6.09 -5.81 0.71
N ASP A 77 7.09 -5.23 1.35
CA ASP A 77 7.07 -4.85 2.74
C ASP A 77 7.57 -3.41 2.89
N ILE A 78 7.19 -2.77 4.00
CA ILE A 78 7.39 -1.34 4.23
C ILE A 78 7.80 -1.08 5.67
N SER A 79 8.77 -0.19 5.85
CA SER A 79 9.17 0.34 7.15
C SER A 79 9.34 1.85 7.07
N GLY A 80 9.02 2.54 8.16
CA GLY A 80 9.16 3.99 8.25
C GLY A 80 10.02 4.41 9.44
N ARG A 81 10.80 5.48 9.26
CA ARG A 81 11.58 6.14 10.32
C ARG A 81 11.55 7.65 10.12
N GLY A 82 10.85 8.36 11.00
CA GLY A 82 10.63 9.80 10.84
C GLY A 82 9.82 10.08 9.58
N ASP A 83 10.35 10.92 8.69
CA ASP A 83 9.71 11.25 7.41
C ASP A 83 10.08 10.30 6.26
N GLU A 84 10.97 9.34 6.52
CA GLU A 84 11.46 8.38 5.53
C GLU A 84 10.64 7.09 5.56
N VAL A 85 10.35 6.58 4.37
CA VAL A 85 9.70 5.29 4.14
C VAL A 85 10.59 4.48 3.22
N VAL A 86 10.96 3.28 3.65
CA VAL A 86 11.68 2.29 2.86
C VAL A 86 10.71 1.18 2.46
N VAL A 87 10.72 0.83 1.18
CA VAL A 87 9.93 -0.27 0.63
C VAL A 87 10.86 -1.28 0.01
N VAL A 88 10.66 -2.54 0.37
CA VAL A 88 11.34 -3.69 -0.23
C VAL A 88 10.31 -4.49 -1.02
N PHE A 89 10.60 -4.85 -2.27
CA PHE A 89 9.60 -5.45 -3.17
C PHE A 89 10.20 -6.40 -4.20
N GLU A 90 9.39 -7.37 -4.64
CA GLU A 90 9.74 -8.29 -5.71
C GLU A 90 9.66 -7.62 -7.09
N ARG A 91 10.73 -7.71 -7.88
CA ARG A 91 10.76 -7.30 -9.30
C ARG A 91 11.83 -8.08 -10.06
N ASP A 92 11.50 -8.47 -11.29
CA ASP A 92 12.43 -9.12 -12.24
C ASP A 92 13.26 -10.28 -11.64
N ARG A 93 12.57 -11.21 -10.97
CA ARG A 93 13.18 -12.38 -10.27
C ARG A 93 14.16 -12.01 -9.14
N GLY A 94 14.10 -10.77 -8.65
CA GLY A 94 14.93 -10.29 -7.55
C GLY A 94 14.14 -9.50 -6.52
N LEU A 95 14.87 -9.03 -5.52
CA LEU A 95 14.38 -8.15 -4.47
C LEU A 95 14.99 -6.76 -4.67
N TRP A 96 14.14 -5.74 -4.62
CA TRP A 96 14.52 -4.34 -4.82
C TRP A 96 14.15 -3.52 -3.61
N GLU A 97 14.87 -2.43 -3.39
CA GLU A 97 14.62 -1.47 -2.33
C GLU A 97 14.47 -0.07 -2.92
N ALA A 98 13.55 0.71 -2.37
CA ALA A 98 13.45 2.12 -2.65
C ALA A 98 13.08 2.91 -1.38
N SER A 99 13.75 4.04 -1.19
CA SER A 99 13.52 4.95 -0.06
C SER A 99 12.87 6.24 -0.54
N PHE A 100 11.89 6.73 0.22
CA PHE A 100 11.04 7.86 -0.14
C PHE A 100 10.85 8.82 1.03
N LEU A 101 10.68 10.11 0.72
CA LEU A 101 10.32 11.16 1.68
C LEU A 101 8.93 11.73 1.34
N PRO A 102 7.83 10.97 1.52
CA PRO A 102 6.50 11.35 1.04
C PRO A 102 5.91 12.63 1.66
N GLY A 103 6.52 13.14 2.74
CA GLY A 103 6.18 14.42 3.37
C GLY A 103 6.86 15.64 2.75
N ARG A 104 7.94 15.47 1.99
CA ARG A 104 8.67 16.55 1.31
C ARG A 104 8.26 16.57 -0.16
N ARG A 105 7.61 17.65 -0.60
CA ARG A 105 7.33 17.91 -2.02
C ARG A 105 8.54 18.53 -2.69
#